data_AF-A0A7V9GGI2-F1
#
_entry.id   AF-A0A7V9GGI2-F1
#
_cell.length_a   1.000
_cell.length_b   1.000
_cell.length_c   1.000
_cell.angle_alpha   90.00
_cell.angle_beta   90.00
_cell.angle_gamma   90.00
#
_symmetry.space_group_name_H-M   'P 1'
#
loop_
_entity.id
_entity.type
_entity.pdbx_description
1 polymer ?
#
loop_
_entity_poly.entity_id
_entity_poly.type
_entity_poly.pdbx_seq_one_letter_code
_entity_poly.pdbx_strand_id
1 'polypeptide(L)' 'MTRDALPSSDGLVGLDDELADVERALTRLDDGTYGRCETCGQALPDERLAVAPAARRCGGHLDLDRS' A
#
# COMPACT_ATOMS: atom_id res chain seq x y z
N MET A 1 33.50 -1.09 -28.89
CA MET A 1 32.35 -1.96 -29.21
C MET A 1 31.58 -2.12 -27.93
N THR A 2 30.44 -1.45 -27.87
CA THR A 2 29.70 -1.02 -26.67
C THR A 2 29.28 -2.18 -25.79
N ARG A 3 29.81 -2.22 -24.56
CA ARG A 3 29.26 -3.07 -23.48
C ARG A 3 27.82 -2.64 -23.28
N ASP A 4 26.92 -3.60 -23.42
CA ASP A 4 25.52 -3.51 -23.02
C ASP A 4 25.41 -2.79 -21.68
N ALA A 5 24.66 -1.69 -21.68
CA ALA A 5 24.30 -0.97 -20.48
C ALA A 5 23.37 -1.87 -19.66
N LEU A 6 23.94 -2.64 -18.72
CA LEU A 6 23.20 -3.22 -17.62
C LEU A 6 22.32 -2.12 -17.01
N PRO A 7 21.01 -2.35 -16.79
CA PRO A 7 20.20 -1.37 -16.07
C PRO A 7 20.83 -1.16 -14.71
N SER A 8 21.21 0.09 -14.43
CA SER A 8 21.66 0.54 -13.11
C SER A 8 20.74 -0.03 -12.03
N SER A 9 21.33 -0.40 -10.90
CA SER A 9 20.79 -1.11 -9.73
C SER A 9 19.61 -0.43 -8.99
N ASP A 10 18.87 0.44 -9.65
CA ASP A 10 17.75 1.23 -9.11
C ASP A 10 16.38 0.53 -9.28
N GLY A 11 16.35 -0.67 -9.87
CA GLY A 11 15.10 -1.38 -10.23
C GLY A 11 14.51 -2.33 -9.19
N LEU A 12 15.13 -2.50 -8.02
CA LEU A 12 14.62 -3.40 -6.96
C LEU A 12 13.78 -2.66 -5.90
N VAL A 13 14.09 -1.38 -5.64
CA VAL A 13 13.48 -0.57 -4.56
C VAL A 13 11.96 -0.44 -4.70
N GLY A 14 11.43 -0.42 -5.92
CA GLY A 14 9.98 -0.34 -6.15
C GLY A 14 9.21 -1.62 -5.83
N LEU A 15 9.81 -2.80 -6.04
CA LEU A 15 9.18 -4.08 -5.70
C LEU A 15 9.20 -4.32 -4.19
N ASP A 16 10.29 -3.95 -3.53
CA ASP A 16 10.41 -4.07 -2.07
C ASP A 16 9.36 -3.19 -1.35
N ASP A 17 9.07 -1.99 -1.86
CA ASP A 17 8.04 -1.10 -1.28
C ASP A 17 6.62 -1.67 -1.47
N GLU A 18 6.34 -2.25 -2.64
CA GLU A 18 5.07 -2.93 -2.91
C GLU A 18 4.90 -4.18 -2.03
N LEU A 19 5.97 -4.96 -1.83
CA LEU A 19 5.97 -6.09 -0.89
C LEU A 19 5.70 -5.61 0.54
N ALA A 20 6.37 -4.56 0.99
CA ALA A 20 6.17 -4.02 2.34
C ALA A 20 4.73 -3.51 2.55
N ASP A 21 4.11 -2.95 1.51
CA ASP A 21 2.70 -2.56 1.53
C ASP A 21 1.76 -3.75 1.71
N VAL A 22 2.02 -4.86 1.01
CA VAL A 22 1.26 -6.10 1.13
C VAL A 22 1.47 -6.77 2.49
N GLU A 23 2.71 -6.85 2.98
CA GLU A 23 3.03 -7.45 4.29
C GLU A 23 2.34 -6.71 5.44
N ARG A 24 2.28 -5.38 5.40
CA ARG A 24 1.51 -4.60 6.38
C ARG A 24 0.01 -4.85 6.28
N ALA A 25 -0.53 -5.01 5.07
CA ALA A 25 -1.94 -5.33 4.89
C ALA A 25 -2.27 -6.71 5.50
N LEU A 26 -1.39 -7.71 5.31
CA LEU A 26 -1.49 -9.03 5.92
C LEU A 26 -1.39 -8.97 7.45
N THR A 27 -0.48 -8.16 7.98
CA THR A 27 -0.36 -7.96 9.44
C THR A 27 -1.65 -7.39 10.03
N ARG A 28 -2.28 -6.42 9.36
CA ARG A 28 -3.57 -5.88 9.80
C ARG A 28 -4.71 -6.90 9.71
N LEU A 29 -4.65 -7.84 8.76
CA LEU A 29 -5.62 -8.94 8.69
C LEU A 29 -5.51 -9.84 9.91
N ASP A 30 -4.29 -10.18 10.31
CA ASP A 30 -4.01 -11.00 11.49
C ASP A 30 -4.42 -10.30 12.79
N ASP A 31 -4.13 -9.00 12.90
CA ASP A 31 -4.49 -8.15 14.04
C ASP A 31 -6.00 -7.83 14.10
N GLY A 32 -6.78 -8.19 13.08
CA GLY A 32 -8.22 -7.91 13.00
C GLY A 32 -8.56 -6.43 12.76
N THR A 33 -7.55 -5.62 12.43
CA THR A 33 -7.66 -4.18 12.13
C THR A 33 -7.70 -3.89 10.63
N TYR A 34 -7.64 -4.93 9.78
CA TYR A 34 -7.82 -4.79 8.34
C TYR A 34 -9.18 -4.18 8.01
N GLY A 35 -9.18 -3.32 6.99
CA GLY A 35 -10.37 -2.56 6.65
C GLY A 35 -10.72 -1.52 7.72
N ARG A 36 -9.77 -1.01 8.52
CA ARG A 36 -9.97 0.17 9.36
C ARG A 36 -9.03 1.30 8.96
N CYS A 37 -9.54 2.52 9.06
CA CYS A 37 -8.77 3.71 8.73
C CYS A 37 -7.71 3.96 9.81
N GLU A 38 -6.45 4.12 9.42
CA GLU A 38 -5.37 4.42 10.35
C GLU A 38 -5.53 5.77 11.07
N THR A 39 -6.30 6.69 10.49
CA THR A 39 -6.53 8.03 11.05
C THR A 39 -7.70 8.08 12.02
N CYS A 40 -8.83 7.46 11.69
CA CYS A 40 -10.06 7.57 12.49
C CYS A 40 -10.57 6.25 13.08
N GLY A 41 -9.93 5.11 12.79
CA GLY A 41 -10.30 3.77 13.28
C GLY A 41 -11.63 3.22 12.74
N GLN A 42 -12.34 3.99 11.90
CA GLN A 42 -13.60 3.58 11.28
C GLN A 42 -13.37 2.48 10.24
N ALA A 43 -14.37 1.63 10.05
CA ALA A 43 -14.33 0.62 9.01
C ALA A 43 -14.28 1.27 7.61
N LEU A 44 -13.41 0.78 6.73
CA LEU A 44 -13.41 1.08 5.31
C LEU A 44 -14.54 0.31 4.66
N PRO A 45 -15.28 0.92 3.72
CA PRO A 45 -16.35 0.23 3.02
C PRO A 45 -15.78 -0.87 2.11
N ASP A 46 -16.48 -2.01 2.03
CA ASP A 46 -16.04 -3.19 1.28
C ASP A 46 -15.77 -2.89 -0.20
N GLU A 47 -16.57 -2.01 -0.80
CA GLU A 47 -16.38 -1.54 -2.18
C GLU A 47 -15.01 -0.88 -2.41
N ARG A 48 -14.40 -0.27 -1.38
CA ARG A 48 -13.06 0.30 -1.44
C ARG A 48 -11.99 -0.76 -1.30
N LEU A 49 -12.18 -1.70 -0.38
CA LEU A 49 -11.24 -2.81 -0.18
C LEU A 49 -11.23 -3.77 -1.38
N ALA A 50 -12.35 -3.88 -2.11
CA ALA A 50 -12.43 -4.65 -3.35
C ALA A 50 -11.63 -4.03 -4.50
N VAL A 51 -11.56 -2.69 -4.57
CA VAL A 51 -10.77 -1.97 -5.59
C VAL A 51 -9.30 -1.83 -5.17
N ALA A 52 -9.07 -1.56 -3.89
CA ALA A 52 -7.75 -1.31 -3.30
C ALA A 52 -7.65 -2.05 -1.95
N PRO A 53 -7.25 -3.32 -1.93
CA PRO A 53 -7.15 -4.11 -0.70
C PRO A 53 -6.09 -3.56 0.27
N ALA A 54 -5.06 -2.91 -0.25
CA ALA A 54 -4.04 -2.24 0.57
C ALA A 54 -4.48 -0.85 1.11
N ALA A 55 -5.74 -0.43 0.91
CA ALA A 55 -6.22 0.87 1.36
C ALA A 55 -6.11 1.05 2.88
N ARG A 56 -5.44 2.13 3.29
CA ARG A 56 -5.09 2.42 4.70
C ARG A 56 -6.00 3.49 5.33
N ARG A 57 -6.73 4.23 4.50
CA ARG A 57 -7.52 5.41 4.91
C ARG A 57 -8.89 5.44 4.24
N CYS A 58 -9.87 6.01 4.94
CA CYS A 58 -11.23 6.18 4.43
C CYS A 58 -11.35 7.39 3.49
N GLY A 59 -12.47 7.49 2.76
CA GLY A 59 -12.79 8.59 1.83
C GLY A 59 -12.50 9.99 2.37
N GLY A 60 -12.84 10.25 3.63
CA GLY A 60 -12.62 11.55 4.26
C GLY A 60 -11.16 11.87 4.64
N HIS A 61 -10.28 10.85 4.68
CA HIS A 61 -8.86 11.00 5.05
C HIS A 61 -7.90 10.62 3.91
N LEU A 62 -8.41 10.33 2.71
CA LEU A 62 -7.60 10.05 1.53
C LEU A 62 -6.95 11.33 0.94
N ASP A 63 -7.60 12.50 1.05
CA ASP A 63 -7.08 13.75 0.48
C ASP A 63 -5.87 14.35 1.23
N LEU A 64 -5.59 13.93 2.48
CA LEU A 64 -4.43 14.41 3.25
C LEU A 64 -3.09 13.83 2.76
N ASP A 65 -3.11 12.73 2.00
CA ASP A 65 -1.90 12.05 1.50
C ASP A 65 -1.46 12.54 0.11
N ARG A 66 -2.33 13.30 -0.58
CA ARG A 66 -2.13 13.69 -1.99
C ARG A 66 -1.69 15.16 -2.15
N SER A 67 -1.23 15.82 -1.06
CA SER A 67 -0.71 17.20 -1.06
C SER A 67 0.79 17.26 -0.82
#